data_AF-A0A9X3IJP1-F1
#
_entry.id   AF-A0A9X3IJP1-F1
#
_cell.length_a   1.000
_cell.length_b   1.000
_cell.length_c   1.000
_cell.angle_alpha   90.00
_cell.angle_beta   90.00
_cell.angle_gamma   90.00
#
_symmetry.space_group_name_H-M   'P 1'
#
loop_
_entity.id
_entity.type
_entity.pdbx_description
1 polymer ?
#
loop_
_entity_poly.entity_id
_entity_poly.type
_entity_poly.pdbx_seq_one_letter_code
_entity_poly.pdbx_strand_id
1 'polypeptide(L)'
;MLKITINRSFVMILSLMLFTVNSDAEPIHRTVANIGQFSVVQETCDEDANKHCDFVLYEGDRYRLPLVVDWERGLNLEHQTSDFLHLSYGYTFNLHHSLFISKDGVVQTLDDVVAVDQKTGCIARFEFRDTPAIVFQKMFGSKTHSKIQLKPNEYPQAESVWVDASQYFSDMKFDERGRFNYRYSNKNAEDISAYLNQPCKE
;
A
#
# COMPACT_ATOMS: atom_id res chain seq x y z
N MET A 1 -73.06 -29.87 12.37
CA MET A 1 -72.31 -29.79 13.64
C MET A 1 -71.05 -29.00 13.38
N LEU A 2 -70.79 -28.01 14.22
CA LEU A 2 -69.63 -27.11 14.25
C LEU A 2 -68.33 -27.90 14.52
N LYS A 3 -67.21 -27.58 13.84
CA LYS A 3 -65.99 -27.07 14.49
C LYS A 3 -64.86 -26.78 13.50
N ILE A 4 -64.53 -25.49 13.46
CA ILE A 4 -63.24 -24.92 13.07
C ILE A 4 -62.14 -25.52 13.96
N THR A 5 -60.98 -25.82 13.40
CA THR A 5 -59.71 -25.55 14.09
C THR A 5 -58.66 -25.09 13.07
N ILE A 6 -58.38 -23.80 13.13
CA ILE A 6 -57.27 -23.10 12.49
C ILE A 6 -55.99 -23.60 13.16
N ASN A 7 -55.06 -24.17 12.39
CA ASN A 7 -53.67 -24.24 12.83
C ASN A 7 -52.91 -23.07 12.20
N ARG A 8 -52.86 -21.97 12.96
CA ARG A 8 -51.88 -20.90 12.82
C ARG A 8 -50.51 -21.49 13.08
N SER A 9 -49.55 -21.32 12.17
CA SER A 9 -48.19 -20.97 12.55
C SER A 9 -47.39 -20.51 11.33
N PHE A 10 -47.15 -19.20 11.32
CA PHE A 10 -45.98 -18.50 10.78
C PHE A 10 -45.56 -18.83 9.34
N VAL A 11 -46.24 -18.18 8.39
CA VAL A 11 -45.49 -17.57 7.28
C VAL A 11 -44.72 -16.42 7.92
N MET A 12 -43.48 -16.68 8.34
CA MET A 12 -42.54 -15.62 8.61
C MET A 12 -42.24 -15.01 7.23
N ILE A 13 -43.02 -13.98 6.88
CA ILE A 13 -42.62 -13.03 5.85
C ILE A 13 -41.36 -12.40 6.41
N LEU A 14 -40.22 -13.01 6.08
CA LEU A 14 -38.94 -12.36 6.20
C LEU A 14 -39.01 -11.22 5.19
N SER A 15 -39.54 -10.07 5.64
CA SER A 15 -39.18 -8.79 5.07
C SER A 15 -37.66 -8.78 5.11
N LEU A 16 -37.03 -9.15 3.98
CA LEU A 16 -35.79 -8.52 3.60
C LEU A 16 -36.13 -7.03 3.54
N MET A 17 -36.02 -6.37 4.68
CA MET A 17 -35.48 -5.02 4.70
C MET A 17 -34.13 -5.18 4.00
N LEU A 18 -34.15 -4.95 2.69
CA LEU A 18 -33.03 -4.33 2.03
C LEU A 18 -32.69 -3.13 2.90
N PHE A 19 -31.71 -3.30 3.78
CA PHE A 19 -30.94 -2.15 4.22
C PHE A 19 -30.23 -1.66 2.96
N THR A 20 -30.94 -0.86 2.17
CA THR A 20 -30.30 0.18 1.40
C THR A 20 -29.70 1.08 2.46
N VAL A 21 -28.48 0.78 2.88
CA VAL A 21 -27.62 1.80 3.42
C VAL A 21 -27.38 2.69 2.21
N ASN A 22 -28.22 3.72 2.05
CA ASN A 22 -27.82 4.89 1.30
C ASN A 22 -26.62 5.44 2.09
N SER A 23 -25.43 4.95 1.75
CA SER A 23 -24.26 5.80 1.92
C SER A 23 -24.47 6.89 0.90
N ASP A 24 -24.78 8.10 1.37
CA ASP A 24 -24.85 9.29 0.53
C ASP A 24 -23.41 9.66 0.12
N ALA A 25 -22.79 8.80 -0.69
CA ALA A 25 -21.50 9.05 -1.31
C ALA A 25 -21.72 10.09 -2.42
N GLU A 26 -21.34 11.34 -2.16
CA GLU A 26 -21.41 12.36 -3.20
C GLU A 26 -20.37 12.08 -4.30
N PRO A 27 -20.73 12.28 -5.57
CA PRO A 27 -19.77 12.21 -6.67
C PRO A 27 -18.82 13.41 -6.59
N ILE A 28 -17.68 13.22 -5.92
CA ILE A 28 -16.59 14.18 -5.89
C ILE A 28 -15.65 13.82 -7.03
N HIS A 29 -15.50 14.67 -8.05
CA HIS A 29 -14.48 14.50 -9.09
C HIS A 29 -13.26 15.36 -8.79
N ARG A 30 -12.33 14.84 -7.98
CA ARG A 30 -11.09 15.55 -7.63
C ARG A 30 -9.89 14.83 -8.21
N THR A 31 -9.15 15.51 -9.08
CA THR A 31 -7.84 15.01 -9.53
C THR A 31 -6.84 15.00 -8.38
N VAL A 32 -6.30 13.82 -8.09
CA VAL A 32 -5.22 13.60 -7.11
C VAL A 32 -3.86 13.87 -7.73
N ALA A 33 -3.61 13.31 -8.93
CA ALA A 33 -2.34 13.45 -9.63
C ALA A 33 -2.51 13.19 -11.15
N ASN A 34 -1.52 13.61 -11.94
CA ASN A 34 -1.46 13.37 -13.39
C ASN A 34 -0.09 12.80 -13.80
N ILE A 35 -0.06 11.91 -14.78
CA ILE A 35 1.17 11.37 -15.37
C ILE A 35 0.99 11.00 -16.83
N GLY A 36 1.79 11.61 -17.71
CA GLY A 36 1.57 11.48 -19.15
C GLY A 36 0.15 11.89 -19.52
N GLN A 37 -0.60 10.96 -20.12
CA GLN A 37 -2.01 11.12 -20.48
C GLN A 37 -3.00 10.63 -19.41
N PHE A 38 -2.50 10.14 -18.28
CA PHE A 38 -3.32 9.54 -17.24
C PHE A 38 -3.58 10.49 -16.07
N SER A 39 -4.78 10.39 -15.50
CA SER A 39 -5.20 11.15 -14.32
C SER A 39 -5.70 10.21 -13.25
N VAL A 40 -5.19 10.36 -12.02
CA VAL A 40 -5.76 9.69 -10.85
C VAL A 40 -6.81 10.60 -10.26
N VAL A 41 -8.04 10.11 -10.19
CA VAL A 41 -9.22 10.87 -9.78
C VAL A 41 -9.85 10.16 -8.59
N GLN A 42 -10.11 10.91 -7.53
CA GLN A 42 -11.07 10.52 -6.51
C GLN A 42 -12.45 10.77 -7.10
N GLU A 43 -13.33 9.77 -7.14
CA GLU A 43 -14.65 9.83 -7.80
C GLU A 43 -15.84 9.90 -6.85
N THR A 44 -15.73 9.21 -5.72
CA THR A 44 -16.77 9.10 -4.69
C THR A 44 -16.10 9.29 -3.33
N CYS A 45 -16.81 9.87 -2.39
CA CYS A 45 -16.37 9.98 -1.00
C CYS A 45 -17.61 10.28 -0.15
N ASP A 46 -17.80 9.54 0.94
CA ASP A 46 -18.90 9.83 1.86
C ASP A 46 -18.78 11.24 2.49
N GLU A 47 -19.91 11.96 2.58
CA GLU A 47 -19.97 13.33 3.15
C GLU A 47 -19.51 13.40 4.62
N ASP A 48 -19.74 12.33 5.39
CA ASP A 48 -19.35 12.22 6.80
C ASP A 48 -17.85 11.92 6.94
N ALA A 49 -17.05 12.95 6.67
CA ALA A 49 -15.63 13.07 6.99
C ALA A 49 -14.72 11.93 6.48
N ASN A 50 -14.44 11.92 5.17
CA ASN A 50 -13.33 11.17 4.57
C ASN A 50 -13.35 9.64 4.81
N LYS A 51 -14.51 9.02 5.02
CA LYS A 51 -14.54 7.64 5.53
C LYS A 51 -14.54 6.52 4.52
N HIS A 52 -14.91 6.72 3.26
CA HIS A 52 -14.85 5.68 2.22
C HIS A 52 -14.84 6.36 0.85
N CYS A 53 -13.72 6.26 0.11
CA CYS A 53 -13.55 6.97 -1.15
C CYS A 53 -12.96 6.06 -2.23
N ASP A 54 -13.45 6.20 -3.45
CA ASP A 54 -12.94 5.47 -4.62
C ASP A 54 -11.92 6.32 -5.38
N PHE A 55 -10.81 5.68 -5.75
CA PHE A 55 -9.75 6.26 -6.56
C PHE A 55 -9.57 5.49 -7.84
N VAL A 56 -9.50 6.21 -8.94
CA VAL A 56 -9.61 5.65 -10.29
C VAL A 56 -8.56 6.28 -11.19
N LEU A 57 -7.96 5.46 -12.05
CA LEU A 57 -7.08 5.91 -13.13
C LEU A 57 -7.89 6.11 -14.41
N TYR A 58 -7.77 7.29 -14.99
CA TYR A 58 -8.34 7.67 -16.26
C TYR A 58 -7.29 7.83 -17.35
N GLU A 59 -7.63 7.47 -18.59
CA GLU A 59 -6.93 7.86 -19.82
C GLU A 59 -7.89 8.72 -20.66
N GLY A 60 -7.96 10.02 -20.36
CA GLY A 60 -9.07 10.87 -20.84
C GLY A 60 -10.44 10.26 -20.48
N ASP A 61 -11.41 10.37 -21.39
CA ASP A 61 -12.78 9.84 -21.19
C ASP A 61 -12.95 8.37 -21.64
N ARG A 62 -11.88 7.74 -22.12
CA ARG A 62 -11.96 6.46 -22.86
C ARG A 62 -11.71 5.23 -22.01
N TYR A 63 -10.96 5.38 -20.92
CA TYR A 63 -10.55 4.27 -20.08
C TYR A 63 -10.65 4.66 -18.62
N ARG A 64 -11.23 3.75 -17.82
CA ARG A 64 -11.45 3.88 -16.39
C ARG A 64 -10.98 2.60 -15.70
N LEU A 65 -9.99 2.71 -14.83
CA LEU A 65 -9.47 1.59 -14.04
C LEU A 65 -9.58 1.92 -12.54
N PRO A 66 -10.43 1.21 -11.78
CA PRO A 66 -10.41 1.31 -10.32
C PRO A 66 -9.03 0.97 -9.77
N LEU A 67 -8.45 1.87 -8.98
CA LEU A 67 -7.16 1.67 -8.31
C LEU A 67 -7.35 1.24 -6.86
N VAL A 68 -8.18 1.98 -6.13
CA VAL A 68 -8.52 1.72 -4.73
C VAL A 68 -10.02 1.98 -4.58
N VAL A 69 -10.73 1.05 -3.96
CA VAL A 69 -12.19 1.11 -3.80
C VAL A 69 -12.49 1.08 -2.31
N ASP A 70 -13.49 1.86 -1.89
CA ASP A 70 -14.05 1.82 -0.54
C ASP A 70 -12.98 2.04 0.56
N TRP A 71 -12.12 3.03 0.36
CA TRP A 71 -10.98 3.26 1.25
C TRP A 71 -11.20 4.38 2.26
N GLU A 72 -10.88 4.10 3.53
CA GLU A 72 -11.25 4.99 4.64
C GLU A 72 -10.46 6.29 4.77
N ARG A 73 -9.58 6.58 3.82
CA ARG A 73 -8.70 7.76 3.84
C ARG A 73 -8.38 8.23 2.42
N GLY A 74 -7.55 9.28 2.32
CA GLY A 74 -6.99 9.73 1.05
C GLY A 74 -5.89 8.80 0.50
N LEU A 75 -5.65 8.89 -0.80
CA LEU A 75 -4.36 8.56 -1.42
C LEU A 75 -3.38 9.72 -1.20
N ASN A 76 -2.18 9.41 -0.71
CA ASN A 76 -1.09 10.37 -0.56
C ASN A 76 -0.19 10.32 -1.79
N LEU A 77 0.17 11.50 -2.31
CA LEU A 77 1.20 11.61 -3.33
C LEU A 77 2.58 11.60 -2.66
N GLU A 78 3.32 10.52 -2.83
CA GLU A 78 4.67 10.38 -2.27
C GLU A 78 5.70 11.00 -3.22
N HIS A 79 5.71 10.55 -4.48
CA HIS A 79 6.66 11.01 -5.49
C HIS A 79 5.98 11.16 -6.86
N GLN A 80 6.44 12.15 -7.62
CA GLN A 80 6.06 12.36 -9.01
C GLN A 80 7.29 12.74 -9.83
N THR A 81 7.55 11.97 -10.87
CA THR A 81 8.58 12.26 -11.88
C THR A 81 7.93 12.40 -13.25
N SER A 82 8.74 12.63 -14.30
CA SER A 82 8.24 12.57 -15.68
C SER A 82 7.85 11.16 -16.13
N ASP A 83 8.33 10.12 -15.44
CA ASP A 83 8.19 8.73 -15.87
C ASP A 83 7.22 7.91 -15.00
N PHE A 84 7.00 8.30 -13.75
CA PHE A 84 6.09 7.61 -12.85
C PHE A 84 5.47 8.49 -11.75
N LEU A 85 4.32 8.02 -11.24
CA LEU A 85 3.73 8.41 -9.95
C LEU A 85 3.94 7.31 -8.93
N HIS A 86 4.21 7.72 -7.70
CA HIS A 86 4.15 6.87 -6.51
C HIS A 86 3.11 7.47 -5.58
N LEU A 87 2.01 6.74 -5.41
CA LEU A 87 0.96 7.04 -4.46
C LEU A 87 1.00 6.04 -3.32
N SER A 88 0.52 6.44 -2.17
CA SER A 88 0.38 5.53 -1.04
C SER A 88 -0.96 5.64 -0.32
N TYR A 89 -1.38 4.52 0.26
CA TYR A 89 -2.54 4.43 1.14
C TYR A 89 -2.29 3.35 2.18
N GLY A 90 -3.10 3.32 3.24
CA GLY A 90 -2.93 2.36 4.34
C GLY A 90 -2.69 3.02 5.69
N TYR A 91 -2.47 2.17 6.70
CA TYR A 91 -2.04 2.59 8.03
C TYR A 91 -0.52 2.69 8.09
N THR A 92 -0.02 3.46 9.07
CA THR A 92 1.41 3.48 9.35
C THR A 92 1.91 2.09 9.74
N PHE A 93 3.14 1.80 9.29
CA PHE A 93 4.03 0.72 9.74
C PHE A 93 3.84 -0.70 9.19
N ASN A 94 2.63 -1.25 9.06
CA ASN A 94 2.48 -2.67 8.66
C ASN A 94 1.41 -2.93 7.58
N LEU A 95 0.83 -1.88 7.00
CA LEU A 95 -0.25 -1.95 6.00
C LEU A 95 -0.11 -0.84 4.95
N HIS A 96 1.12 -0.37 4.70
CA HIS A 96 1.35 0.68 3.72
C HIS A 96 1.39 0.06 2.32
N HIS A 97 0.39 0.41 1.54
CA HIS A 97 0.26 0.01 0.16
C HIS A 97 0.79 1.14 -0.73
N SER A 98 1.68 0.79 -1.63
CA SER A 98 2.21 1.71 -2.64
C SER A 98 1.65 1.35 -4.02
N LEU A 99 1.22 2.37 -4.75
CA LEU A 99 0.81 2.30 -6.14
C LEU A 99 1.83 3.05 -6.98
N PHE A 100 2.44 2.35 -7.93
CA PHE A 100 3.30 2.92 -8.94
C PHE A 100 2.56 2.94 -10.27
N ILE A 101 2.52 4.09 -10.93
CA ILE A 101 1.84 4.28 -12.21
C ILE A 101 2.84 4.88 -13.18
N SER A 102 3.18 4.16 -14.25
CA SER A 102 4.08 4.70 -15.28
C SER A 102 3.35 5.72 -16.17
N LYS A 103 4.11 6.57 -16.86
CA LYS A 103 3.57 7.46 -17.90
C LYS A 103 2.90 6.73 -19.06
N ASP A 104 3.19 5.44 -19.22
CA ASP A 104 2.64 4.56 -20.25
C ASP A 104 1.43 3.74 -19.73
N GLY A 105 0.96 4.00 -18.50
CA GLY A 105 -0.24 3.37 -17.95
C GLY A 105 -0.02 2.03 -17.27
N VAL A 106 1.24 1.64 -17.03
CA VAL A 106 1.55 0.42 -16.27
C VAL A 106 1.32 0.69 -14.78
N VAL A 107 0.41 -0.05 -14.16
CA VAL A 107 0.14 0.02 -12.73
C VAL A 107 0.83 -1.15 -12.03
N GLN A 108 1.60 -0.86 -10.99
CA GLN A 108 2.23 -1.84 -10.12
C GLN A 108 1.87 -1.52 -8.67
N THR A 109 1.31 -2.50 -7.96
CA THR A 109 1.02 -2.40 -6.54
C THR A 109 2.11 -3.13 -5.75
N LEU A 110 2.60 -2.51 -4.69
CA LEU A 110 3.64 -3.08 -3.82
C LEU A 110 3.32 -2.74 -2.38
N ASP A 111 3.37 -3.74 -1.52
CA ASP A 111 3.29 -3.56 -0.08
C ASP A 111 4.68 -3.31 0.51
N ASP A 112 4.70 -2.66 1.67
CA ASP A 112 5.86 -2.52 2.54
C ASP A 112 7.05 -1.83 1.86
N VAL A 113 6.79 -0.84 1.01
CA VAL A 113 7.84 -0.01 0.40
C VAL A 113 8.47 0.87 1.48
N VAL A 114 9.80 0.74 1.63
CA VAL A 114 10.55 1.48 2.66
C VAL A 114 11.28 2.68 2.08
N ALA A 115 11.70 2.60 0.82
CA ALA A 115 12.35 3.70 0.13
C ALA A 115 12.27 3.53 -1.39
N VAL A 116 12.29 4.65 -2.11
CA VAL A 116 12.35 4.70 -3.58
C VAL A 116 13.50 5.62 -4.01
N ASP A 117 14.39 5.13 -4.86
CA ASP A 117 15.33 5.96 -5.60
C ASP A 117 14.65 6.47 -6.87
N GLN A 118 14.18 7.71 -6.84
CA GLN A 118 13.48 8.34 -7.96
C GLN A 118 14.31 8.39 -9.24
N LYS A 119 15.64 8.46 -9.13
CA LYS A 119 16.52 8.59 -10.30
C LYS A 119 16.68 7.27 -11.03
N THR A 120 16.75 6.17 -10.29
CA THR A 120 17.00 4.85 -10.88
C THR A 120 15.77 3.94 -10.92
N GLY A 121 14.66 4.37 -10.30
CA GLY A 121 13.47 3.55 -10.10
C GLY A 121 13.74 2.33 -9.22
N CYS A 122 14.78 2.35 -8.38
CA CYS A 122 15.06 1.26 -7.46
C CYS A 122 14.15 1.36 -6.25
N ILE A 123 13.46 0.27 -5.91
CA ILE A 123 12.54 0.18 -4.79
C ILE A 123 13.16 -0.74 -3.76
N ALA A 124 13.22 -0.28 -2.51
CA ALA A 124 13.50 -1.10 -1.35
C ALA A 124 12.17 -1.45 -0.66
N ARG A 125 11.96 -2.72 -0.35
CA ARG A 125 10.73 -3.22 0.30
C ARG A 125 11.06 -4.13 1.46
N PHE A 126 10.24 -4.11 2.49
CA PHE A 126 10.34 -5.06 3.58
C PHE A 126 9.59 -6.35 3.24
N GLU A 127 10.14 -7.49 3.66
CA GLU A 127 9.51 -8.80 3.52
C GLU A 127 9.41 -9.43 4.93
N PHE A 128 8.19 -9.51 5.48
CA PHE A 128 7.90 -9.98 6.85
C PHE A 128 7.88 -11.52 7.01
N ARG A 129 8.50 -12.30 6.12
CA ARG A 129 8.49 -13.78 6.21
C ARG A 129 9.36 -14.29 7.37
N ASP A 130 9.42 -15.62 7.52
CA ASP A 130 10.18 -16.35 8.56
C ASP A 130 11.59 -15.80 8.85
N THR A 131 12.26 -15.28 7.82
CA THR A 131 13.45 -14.44 8.02
C THR A 131 13.19 -13.07 7.39
N PRO A 132 13.01 -12.01 8.21
CA PRO A 132 12.73 -10.67 7.72
C PRO A 132 13.84 -10.14 6.83
N ALA A 133 13.50 -9.39 5.79
CA ALA A 133 14.50 -8.89 4.86
C ALA A 133 14.10 -7.59 4.19
N ILE A 134 15.10 -6.91 3.64
CA ILE A 134 14.91 -5.82 2.69
C ILE A 134 15.21 -6.37 1.29
N VAL A 135 14.22 -6.30 0.42
CA VAL A 135 14.28 -6.77 -0.97
C VAL A 135 14.37 -5.56 -1.89
N PHE A 136 15.25 -5.63 -2.87
CA PHE A 136 15.46 -4.57 -3.86
C PHE A 136 14.99 -5.03 -5.23
N GLN A 137 14.17 -4.20 -5.88
CA GLN A 137 13.65 -4.46 -7.22
C GLN A 137 13.57 -3.17 -8.03
N LYS A 138 13.60 -3.29 -9.36
CA LYS A 138 13.26 -2.19 -10.25
C LYS A 138 11.75 -1.97 -10.26
N MET A 139 11.33 -0.71 -10.30
CA MET A 139 9.95 -0.32 -10.54
C MET A 139 9.48 -0.89 -11.88
N PHE A 140 8.24 -1.38 -11.91
CA PHE A 140 7.63 -2.12 -13.02
C PHE A 140 8.37 -3.41 -13.42
N GLY A 141 9.36 -3.82 -12.63
CA GLY A 141 10.00 -5.13 -12.69
C GLY A 141 9.46 -6.06 -11.61
N SER A 142 9.50 -7.37 -11.89
CA SER A 142 9.14 -8.43 -10.93
C SER A 142 10.36 -9.12 -10.32
N LYS A 143 11.56 -8.90 -10.87
CA LYS A 143 12.80 -9.56 -10.44
C LYS A 143 13.38 -8.86 -9.22
N THR A 144 13.65 -9.64 -8.17
CA THR A 144 14.54 -9.23 -7.07
C THR A 144 15.97 -9.13 -7.59
N HIS A 145 16.59 -7.97 -7.43
CA HIS A 145 18.00 -7.73 -7.79
C HIS A 145 18.94 -8.06 -6.64
N SER A 146 18.58 -7.65 -5.42
CA SER A 146 19.36 -7.95 -4.22
C SER A 146 18.46 -8.07 -3.00
N LYS A 147 19.02 -8.63 -1.92
CA LYS A 147 18.33 -8.84 -0.65
C LYS A 147 19.31 -8.62 0.50
N ILE A 148 18.88 -7.90 1.53
CA ILE A 148 19.54 -7.84 2.84
C ILE A 148 18.72 -8.69 3.79
N GLN A 149 19.29 -9.80 4.25
CA GLN A 149 18.63 -10.65 5.24
C GLN A 149 18.84 -10.07 6.64
N LEU A 150 17.76 -9.77 7.33
CA LEU A 150 17.78 -9.38 8.74
C LEU A 150 17.69 -10.68 9.54
N LYS A 151 18.83 -11.25 9.93
CA LYS A 151 18.87 -12.49 10.72
C LYS A 151 18.80 -12.13 12.21
N PRO A 152 17.75 -12.54 12.93
CA PRO A 152 17.66 -12.25 14.36
C PRO A 152 18.66 -13.01 15.24
N ASN A 153 19.44 -13.98 14.72
CA ASN A 153 20.11 -15.01 15.54
C ASN A 153 21.47 -15.56 15.04
N GLU A 154 22.32 -14.79 14.35
CA GLU A 154 23.72 -15.22 14.06
C GLU A 154 24.77 -14.80 15.12
N TYR A 155 24.37 -14.55 16.38
CA TYR A 155 25.13 -14.72 17.64
C TYR A 155 24.12 -14.92 18.81
N PRO A 156 24.48 -15.60 19.93
CA PRO A 156 23.68 -16.70 20.49
C PRO A 156 22.52 -16.27 21.41
N GLN A 157 21.41 -17.00 21.23
CA GLN A 157 20.35 -17.34 22.18
C GLN A 157 19.88 -16.24 23.15
N ALA A 158 18.80 -15.56 22.78
CA ALA A 158 17.71 -15.24 23.70
C ALA A 158 16.43 -14.94 22.92
N GLU A 159 15.31 -15.21 23.57
CA GLU A 159 13.93 -15.15 23.11
C GLU A 159 13.57 -13.87 22.33
N SER A 160 12.88 -14.08 21.20
CA SER A 160 12.05 -13.13 20.47
C SER A 160 12.42 -11.64 20.60
N VAL A 161 13.09 -11.09 19.59
CA VAL A 161 13.10 -9.64 19.39
C VAL A 161 11.74 -9.25 18.80
N TRP A 162 10.88 -8.62 19.60
CA TRP A 162 9.82 -7.77 19.08
C TRP A 162 10.48 -6.54 18.47
N VAL A 163 10.61 -6.53 17.15
CA VAL A 163 11.08 -5.36 16.43
C VAL A 163 9.87 -4.45 16.24
N ASP A 164 9.86 -3.32 16.94
CA ASP A 164 8.98 -2.22 16.58
C ASP A 164 9.44 -1.71 15.21
N ALA A 165 8.80 -2.23 14.15
CA ALA A 165 9.10 -1.89 12.76
C ALA A 165 9.03 -0.37 12.52
N SER A 166 8.33 0.37 13.39
CA SER A 166 8.16 1.81 13.29
C SER A 166 9.44 2.64 13.42
N GLN A 167 10.45 2.13 14.12
CA GLN A 167 11.71 2.87 14.34
C GLN A 167 12.74 2.65 13.22
N TYR A 168 12.52 1.68 12.33
CA TYR A 168 13.50 1.31 11.29
C TYR A 168 13.27 1.99 9.95
N PHE A 169 12.02 2.31 9.59
CA PHE A 169 11.70 2.82 8.26
C PHE A 169 12.15 4.26 8.01
N SER A 170 12.16 5.13 9.02
CA SER A 170 12.58 6.54 8.85
C SER A 170 14.05 6.71 8.46
N ASP A 171 14.89 5.74 8.85
CA ASP A 171 16.33 5.81 8.69
C ASP A 171 16.81 5.08 7.41
N MET A 172 15.90 4.36 6.73
CA MET A 172 16.16 3.66 5.48
C MET A 172 15.92 4.58 4.28
N LYS A 173 16.98 4.90 3.54
CA LYS A 173 16.83 5.79 2.38
C LYS A 173 17.94 5.61 1.35
N PHE A 174 17.60 5.93 0.12
CA PHE A 174 18.60 6.15 -0.92
C PHE A 174 19.27 7.51 -0.74
N ASP A 175 20.59 7.56 -0.93
CA ASP A 175 21.29 8.82 -1.10
C ASP A 175 21.34 9.27 -2.57
N GLU A 176 21.88 10.46 -2.82
CA GLU A 176 22.00 11.05 -4.15
C GLU A 176 22.85 10.22 -5.13
N ARG A 177 23.64 9.27 -4.62
CA ARG A 177 24.48 8.36 -5.42
C ARG A 177 23.78 7.01 -5.68
N GLY A 178 22.54 6.85 -5.21
CA GLY A 178 21.79 5.59 -5.31
C GLY A 178 22.29 4.51 -4.36
N ARG A 179 23.02 4.86 -3.30
CA ARG A 179 23.35 3.92 -2.22
C ARG A 179 22.18 3.84 -1.26
N PHE A 180 21.80 2.63 -0.87
CA PHE A 180 20.77 2.43 0.13
C PHE A 180 21.42 2.40 1.52
N ASN A 181 21.05 3.34 2.37
CA ASN A 181 21.53 3.46 3.74
C ASN A 181 20.49 2.86 4.68
N TYR A 182 20.95 2.12 5.69
CA TYR A 182 20.10 1.51 6.71
C TYR A 182 20.85 1.40 8.03
N ARG A 183 20.10 1.28 9.14
CA ARG A 183 20.64 1.06 10.48
C ARG A 183 20.17 -0.28 11.03
N TYR A 184 21.00 -0.89 11.86
CA TYR A 184 20.66 -2.07 12.64
C TYR A 184 21.39 -2.08 13.98
N SER A 185 20.77 -2.63 15.01
CA SER A 185 21.42 -2.85 16.30
C SER A 185 22.11 -4.22 16.29
N ASN A 186 23.37 -4.29 16.72
CA ASN A 186 24.10 -5.55 16.83
C ASN A 186 23.76 -6.29 18.15
N LYS A 187 24.38 -7.46 18.37
CA LYS A 187 24.17 -8.29 19.58
C LYS A 187 24.49 -7.59 20.92
N ASN A 188 25.24 -6.49 20.89
CA ASN A 188 25.58 -5.68 22.05
C ASN A 188 24.64 -4.48 22.22
N ALA A 189 23.55 -4.40 21.45
CA ALA A 189 22.67 -3.25 21.32
C ALA A 189 23.38 -1.97 20.84
N GLU A 190 24.48 -2.11 20.09
CA GLU A 190 25.14 -0.97 19.43
C GLU A 190 24.47 -0.72 18.08
N ASP A 191 24.11 0.54 17.83
CA ASP A 191 23.56 0.96 16.55
C ASP A 191 24.66 1.10 15.50
N ILE A 192 24.52 0.34 14.42
CA ILE A 192 25.43 0.35 13.28
C ILE A 192 24.72 0.96 12.08
N SER A 193 25.36 1.95 11.46
CA SER A 193 24.99 2.47 10.15
C SER A 193 25.70 1.71 9.05
N ALA A 194 24.96 1.20 8.08
CA ALA A 194 25.48 0.46 6.94
C ALA A 194 24.89 0.99 5.62
N TYR A 195 25.51 0.60 4.51
CA TYR A 195 25.00 0.92 3.18
C TYR A 195 25.22 -0.22 2.20
N LEU A 196 24.33 -0.30 1.20
CA LEU A 196 24.47 -1.16 0.04
C LEU A 196 24.66 -0.31 -1.21
N ASN A 197 25.76 -0.56 -1.94
CA ASN A 197 26.04 0.13 -3.19
C ASN A 197 25.19 -0.46 -4.32
N GLN A 198 24.52 0.41 -5.08
CA GLN A 198 23.83 0.06 -6.32
C GLN A 198 22.90 -1.17 -6.21
N PRO A 199 21.93 -1.18 -5.28
CA PRO A 199 21.18 -2.38 -4.91
C PRO A 199 20.27 -2.95 -6.01
N CYS A 200 19.92 -2.16 -7.03
CA CYS A 200 19.17 -2.64 -8.20
C CYS A 200 20.03 -2.73 -9.47
N LYS A 201 21.35 -2.88 -9.34
CA LYS A 201 22.22 -3.15 -10.49
C LYS A 201 22.11 -4.62 -10.90
N GLU A 202 22.16 -4.88 -12.21
CA GLU A 202 22.19 -6.23 -12.79
C GLU A 202 23.55 -6.90 -12.66
#